data_AF-A0A0D2B582-F1
#
_entry.id   AF-A0A0D2B582-F1
#
_cell.length_a   1.000
_cell.length_b   1.000
_cell.length_c   1.000
_cell.angle_alpha   90.00
_cell.angle_beta   90.00
_cell.angle_gamma   90.00
#
_symmetry.space_group_name_H-M   'P 1'
#
loop_
_entity.id
_entity.type
_entity.pdbx_description
1 polymer ?
#
loop_
_entity_poly.entity_id
_entity_poly.type
_entity_poly.pdbx_seq_one_letter_code
_entity_poly.pdbx_strand_id
1 'polypeptide(L)'
;MDTIVENKDVLFPQVFSHLAEVEAQPATVLLDEELLRRAERSLDASTSRDLLWRLLATGEKLLQILQQEPRPLTRLLERNVSLLPFDELKGTISTEKLQEGLTSPSISVQLLCLAYLQKAADSPSGASFVAASSPLVQCLLTIWLSSESTEIAERCLEAIEALLAVDSHSSFTVVSTKDRLAEAQGQGLLWRRIFTDPQVYSIMFEWTSLRVSNRDVKTKKGMQLVTISQARLFDYIARLANYDWAAISTTTLPAVESRFMGEGVDDQPYGGLLRYAASHMIDQRDILMEVLRQDFFMKLLAVIQEGNPQSVPPRLLEALQNQAGIDPTKDDERNGVHL
;
A
#
# COMPACT_ATOMS: atom_id res chain seq x y z
N MET A 1 3.15 26.76 -23.36
CA MET A 1 1.99 26.91 -22.46
C MET A 1 2.48 27.70 -21.27
N ASP A 2 2.09 28.96 -21.19
CA ASP A 2 2.52 29.84 -20.10
C ASP A 2 1.92 29.34 -18.78
N THR A 3 2.79 28.93 -17.86
CA THR A 3 2.44 28.66 -16.48
C THR A 3 2.06 29.99 -15.85
N ILE A 4 0.76 30.28 -15.79
CA ILE A 4 0.24 31.39 -14.99
C ILE A 4 0.62 31.09 -13.54
N VAL A 5 1.66 31.75 -13.05
CA VAL A 5 2.05 31.70 -11.63
C VAL A 5 0.98 32.47 -10.88
N GLU A 6 0.06 31.75 -10.22
CA GLU A 6 -0.98 32.38 -9.42
C GLU A 6 -0.36 33.09 -8.22
N ASN A 7 -0.83 34.32 -7.96
CA ASN A 7 -0.41 35.07 -6.80
C ASN A 7 -1.03 34.46 -5.53
N LYS A 8 -0.21 33.72 -4.77
CA LYS A 8 -0.62 33.04 -3.52
C LYS A 8 -1.19 34.02 -2.49
N ASP A 9 -0.70 35.26 -2.44
CA ASP A 9 -1.15 36.29 -1.50
C ASP A 9 -2.57 36.79 -1.80
N VAL A 10 -3.08 36.56 -3.01
CA VAL A 10 -4.47 36.87 -3.39
C VAL A 10 -5.35 35.63 -3.31
N LEU A 11 -4.83 34.49 -3.77
CA LEU A 11 -5.58 33.24 -3.87
C LEU A 11 -5.98 32.67 -2.51
N PHE A 12 -5.03 32.55 -1.57
CA PHE A 12 -5.34 31.89 -0.29
C PHE A 12 -6.28 32.67 0.61
N PRO A 13 -6.27 34.02 0.66
CA PRO A 13 -7.34 34.77 1.30
C PRO A 13 -8.73 34.48 0.73
N GLN A 14 -8.85 34.33 -0.60
CA GLN A 14 -10.13 33.95 -1.23
C GLN A 14 -10.55 32.53 -0.82
N VAL A 15 -9.61 31.57 -0.81
CA VAL A 15 -9.85 30.21 -0.33
C VAL A 15 -10.35 30.23 1.11
N PHE A 16 -9.67 30.92 2.03
CA PHE A 16 -10.09 30.98 3.43
C PHE A 16 -11.44 31.67 3.63
N SER A 17 -11.73 32.73 2.86
CA SER A 17 -13.05 33.38 2.90
C SER A 17 -14.14 32.39 2.48
N HIS A 18 -13.92 31.70 1.37
CA HIS A 18 -14.85 30.71 0.86
C HIS A 18 -15.06 29.55 1.84
N LEU A 19 -13.99 28.98 2.39
CA LEU A 19 -14.10 27.89 3.38
C LEU A 19 -14.84 28.35 4.66
N ALA A 20 -14.70 29.61 5.07
CA ALA A 20 -15.44 30.18 6.19
C ALA A 20 -16.95 30.35 5.88
N GLU A 21 -17.29 30.70 4.64
CA GLU A 21 -18.68 30.76 4.17
C GLU A 21 -19.33 29.37 4.16
N VAL A 22 -18.60 28.35 3.68
CA VAL A 22 -19.03 26.95 3.71
C VAL A 22 -19.20 26.47 5.15
N GLU A 23 -18.28 26.81 6.06
CA GLU A 23 -18.39 26.48 7.47
C GLU A 23 -19.64 27.12 8.12
N ALA A 24 -19.96 28.36 7.77
CA ALA A 24 -21.13 29.05 8.31
C ALA A 24 -22.46 28.47 7.80
N GLN A 25 -22.47 27.91 6.58
CA GLN A 25 -23.67 27.41 5.92
C GLN A 25 -23.42 26.10 5.15
N PRO A 26 -23.09 24.98 5.84
CA PRO A 26 -22.59 23.75 5.21
C PRO A 26 -23.61 23.01 4.35
N ALA A 27 -24.90 23.35 4.46
CA ALA A 27 -25.99 22.76 3.68
C ALA A 27 -26.34 23.54 2.40
N THR A 28 -25.93 24.81 2.27
CA THR A 28 -26.35 25.69 1.17
C THR A 28 -25.19 26.20 0.34
N VAL A 29 -24.02 26.44 0.94
CA VAL A 29 -22.83 26.91 0.22
C VAL A 29 -22.01 25.70 -0.22
N LEU A 30 -21.91 25.50 -1.54
CA LEU A 30 -21.12 24.42 -2.13
C LEU A 30 -19.64 24.78 -2.20
N LEU A 31 -18.76 23.77 -2.17
CA LEU A 31 -17.33 23.93 -2.38
C LEU A 31 -17.06 24.44 -3.81
N ASP A 32 -16.33 25.55 -3.93
CA ASP A 32 -15.88 26.09 -5.21
C ASP A 32 -14.74 25.23 -5.75
N GLU A 33 -15.08 24.29 -6.64
CA GLU A 33 -14.15 23.33 -7.20
C GLU A 33 -12.99 23.98 -7.95
N GLU A 34 -13.23 25.06 -8.71
CA GLU A 34 -12.18 25.70 -9.48
C GLU A 34 -11.24 26.48 -8.57
N LEU A 35 -11.77 27.18 -7.56
CA LEU A 35 -10.96 27.88 -6.56
C LEU A 35 -10.04 26.90 -5.82
N LEU A 36 -10.57 25.77 -5.36
CA LEU A 36 -9.79 24.77 -4.64
C LEU A 36 -8.78 24.05 -5.55
N ARG A 37 -9.13 23.78 -6.81
CA ARG A 37 -8.21 23.21 -7.82
C ARG A 37 -7.07 24.17 -8.18
N ARG A 38 -7.34 25.47 -8.21
CA ARG A 38 -6.32 26.51 -8.39
C ARG A 38 -5.39 26.57 -7.17
N ALA A 39 -5.97 26.53 -5.96
CA ALA A 39 -5.21 26.44 -4.72
C ALA A 39 -4.29 25.21 -4.70
N GLU A 40 -4.81 24.02 -5.07
CA GLU A 40 -4.06 22.76 -5.15
C GLU A 40 -2.83 22.92 -6.05
N ARG A 41 -3.02 23.46 -7.26
CA ARG A 41 -1.94 23.69 -8.24
C ARG A 41 -0.91 24.72 -7.78
N SER A 42 -1.31 25.69 -6.96
CA SER A 42 -0.41 26.73 -6.44
C SER A 42 0.46 26.25 -5.27
N LEU A 43 0.14 25.11 -4.66
CA LEU A 43 0.92 24.57 -3.55
C LEU A 43 2.20 23.88 -4.05
N ASP A 44 3.35 24.34 -3.55
CA ASP A 44 4.67 23.80 -3.86
C ASP A 44 5.61 23.88 -2.64
N ALA A 45 6.87 23.47 -2.82
CA ALA A 45 7.88 23.47 -1.76
C ALA A 45 8.24 24.86 -1.23
N SER A 46 7.90 25.94 -1.94
CA SER A 46 8.13 27.32 -1.51
C SER A 46 6.98 27.88 -0.66
N THR A 47 5.86 27.16 -0.56
CA THR A 47 4.71 27.56 0.25
C THR A 47 5.10 27.61 1.73
N SER A 48 4.72 28.69 2.42
CA SER A 48 5.06 28.86 3.84
C SER A 48 4.44 27.77 4.71
N ARG A 49 5.19 27.32 5.72
CA ARG A 49 4.73 26.31 6.69
C ARG A 49 3.44 26.74 7.40
N ASP A 50 3.35 28.01 7.79
CA ASP A 50 2.15 28.56 8.47
C ASP A 50 0.90 28.45 7.61
N LEU A 51 1.01 28.70 6.30
CA LEU A 51 -0.10 28.57 5.37
C LEU A 51 -0.52 27.11 5.22
N LEU A 52 0.46 26.20 5.10
CA LEU A 52 0.18 24.76 4.99
C LEU A 52 -0.58 24.26 6.21
N TRP A 53 -0.09 24.56 7.42
CA TRP A 53 -0.73 24.18 8.68
C TRP A 53 -2.10 24.80 8.87
N ARG A 54 -2.27 26.08 8.54
CA ARG A 54 -3.57 26.74 8.61
C ARG A 54 -4.58 26.07 7.69
N LEU A 55 -4.18 25.79 6.45
CA LEU A 55 -5.06 25.12 5.49
C LEU A 55 -5.46 23.72 5.96
N LEU A 56 -4.50 22.96 6.50
CA LEU A 56 -4.76 21.62 7.03
C LEU A 56 -5.78 21.67 8.18
N ALA A 57 -5.53 22.52 9.19
CA ALA A 57 -6.42 22.67 10.34
C ALA A 57 -7.83 23.13 9.93
N THR A 58 -7.93 24.10 9.01
CA THR A 58 -9.24 24.57 8.50
C THR A 58 -9.97 23.47 7.73
N GLY A 59 -9.27 22.77 6.83
CA GLY A 59 -9.89 21.73 6.03
C GLY A 59 -10.34 20.52 6.84
N GLU A 60 -9.52 20.04 7.79
CA GLU A 60 -9.90 18.94 8.68
C GLU A 60 -11.12 19.28 9.54
N LYS A 61 -11.19 20.51 10.06
CA LYS A 61 -12.37 20.98 10.80
C LYS A 61 -13.61 20.97 9.92
N LEU A 62 -13.49 21.46 8.68
CA LEU A 62 -14.59 21.52 7.74
C LEU A 62 -15.09 20.12 7.33
N LEU A 63 -14.17 19.15 7.14
CA LEU A 63 -14.53 17.76 6.84
C LEU A 63 -15.45 17.11 7.89
N GLN A 64 -15.41 17.56 9.15
CA GLN A 64 -16.28 17.02 10.21
C GLN A 64 -17.75 17.49 10.10
N ILE A 65 -18.01 18.57 9.36
CA ILE A 65 -19.35 19.19 9.28
C ILE A 65 -19.91 19.25 7.85
N LEU A 66 -19.11 18.91 6.84
CA LEU A 66 -19.52 18.91 5.44
C LEU A 66 -20.62 17.89 5.18
N GLN A 67 -21.70 18.36 4.54
CA GLN A 67 -22.82 17.51 4.11
C GLN A 67 -22.76 17.17 2.60
N GLN A 68 -21.91 17.88 1.87
CA GLN A 68 -21.66 17.72 0.44
C GLN A 68 -20.47 16.78 0.18
N GLU A 69 -20.27 16.42 -1.08
CA GLU A 69 -19.13 15.60 -1.50
C GLU A 69 -17.80 16.35 -1.23
N PRO A 70 -16.86 15.75 -0.46
CA PRO A 70 -15.67 16.47 0.00
C PRO A 70 -14.46 16.37 -0.94
N ARG A 71 -14.56 15.83 -2.16
CA ARG A 71 -13.42 15.61 -3.08
C ARG A 71 -12.61 16.88 -3.34
N PRO A 72 -13.21 18.05 -3.64
CA PRO A 72 -12.44 19.26 -3.94
C PRO A 72 -11.54 19.68 -2.77
N LEU A 73 -12.06 19.55 -1.54
CA LEU A 73 -11.31 19.87 -0.33
C LEU A 73 -10.26 18.80 -0.02
N THR A 74 -10.63 17.52 -0.07
CA THR A 74 -9.69 16.42 0.23
C THR A 74 -8.51 16.41 -0.73
N ARG A 75 -8.70 16.67 -2.03
CA ARG A 75 -7.57 16.79 -2.98
C ARG A 75 -6.60 17.91 -2.63
N LEU A 76 -7.12 19.07 -2.23
CA LEU A 76 -6.29 20.18 -1.75
C LEU A 76 -5.50 19.78 -0.50
N LEU A 77 -6.13 19.04 0.42
CA LEU A 77 -5.50 18.54 1.63
C LEU A 77 -4.48 17.42 1.37
N GLU A 78 -4.74 16.51 0.43
CA GLU A 78 -3.76 15.51 -0.02
C GLU A 78 -2.48 16.20 -0.52
N ARG A 79 -2.64 17.24 -1.35
CA ARG A 79 -1.51 18.04 -1.82
C ARG A 79 -0.82 18.76 -0.66
N ASN A 80 -1.56 19.33 0.28
CA ASN A 80 -1.02 19.99 1.46
C ASN A 80 -0.18 19.03 2.33
N VAL A 81 -0.72 17.85 2.64
CA VAL A 81 -0.05 16.77 3.39
C VAL A 81 1.25 16.35 2.70
N SER A 82 1.26 16.24 1.37
CA SER A 82 2.46 15.88 0.61
C SER A 82 3.64 16.85 0.82
N LEU A 83 3.37 18.09 1.23
CA LEU A 83 4.37 19.13 1.42
C LEU A 83 4.87 19.25 2.87
N LEU A 84 4.16 18.67 3.85
CA LEU A 84 4.50 18.75 5.28
C LEU A 84 5.31 17.54 5.75
N PRO A 85 6.40 17.68 6.52
CA PRO A 85 7.18 16.54 6.99
C PRO A 85 6.34 15.65 7.90
N PHE A 86 6.42 14.33 7.72
CA PHE A 86 5.59 13.42 8.51
C PHE A 86 5.90 13.48 10.01
N ASP A 87 7.16 13.76 10.39
CA ASP A 87 7.55 13.92 11.78
C ASP A 87 6.81 15.06 12.51
N GLU A 88 6.34 16.06 11.77
CA GLU A 88 5.47 17.11 12.31
C GLU A 88 4.00 16.69 12.26
N LEU A 89 3.56 16.09 11.14
CA LEU A 89 2.17 15.61 10.95
C LEU A 89 1.74 14.59 12.02
N LYS A 90 2.60 13.65 12.40
CA LYS A 90 2.30 12.63 13.41
C LYS A 90 1.96 13.22 14.79
N GLY A 91 2.24 14.50 15.03
CA GLY A 91 1.81 15.23 16.23
C GLY A 91 0.34 15.65 16.20
N THR A 92 -0.30 15.73 15.03
CA THR A 92 -1.68 16.18 14.85
C THR A 92 -2.64 15.07 14.46
N ILE A 93 -2.15 14.06 13.73
CA ILE A 93 -2.93 12.89 13.32
C ILE A 93 -2.61 11.67 14.21
N SER A 94 -3.64 11.03 14.76
CA SER A 94 -3.50 9.80 15.55
C SER A 94 -3.80 8.55 14.71
N THR A 95 -3.35 7.40 15.17
CA THR A 95 -3.61 6.12 14.49
C THR A 95 -5.10 5.77 14.46
N GLU A 96 -5.85 6.17 15.49
CA GLU A 96 -7.30 5.95 15.61
C GLU A 96 -8.05 6.79 14.58
N LYS A 97 -7.69 8.08 14.43
CA LYS A 97 -8.29 8.94 13.39
C LYS A 97 -8.03 8.41 11.98
N LEU A 98 -6.83 7.88 11.72
CA LEU A 98 -6.52 7.24 10.44
C LEU A 98 -7.39 6.01 10.21
N GLN A 99 -7.61 5.16 11.23
CA GLN A 99 -8.52 4.01 11.13
C GLN A 99 -9.96 4.45 10.87
N GLU A 100 -10.46 5.43 11.61
CA GLU A 100 -11.82 5.98 11.42
C GLU A 100 -12.01 6.51 10.00
N GLY A 101 -11.05 7.29 9.50
CA GLY A 101 -11.11 7.83 8.14
C GLY A 101 -10.96 6.77 7.04
N LEU A 102 -10.10 5.77 7.25
CA LEU A 102 -9.94 4.64 6.33
C LEU A 102 -11.20 3.76 6.25
N THR A 103 -11.94 3.61 7.34
CA THR A 103 -13.21 2.85 7.39
C THR A 103 -14.44 3.69 7.04
N SER A 104 -14.25 4.99 6.79
CA SER A 104 -15.31 5.91 6.40
C SER A 104 -15.99 5.46 5.11
N PRO A 105 -17.32 5.64 4.94
CA PRO A 105 -17.99 5.39 3.67
C PRO A 105 -17.57 6.37 2.55
N SER A 106 -16.86 7.46 2.88
CA SER A 106 -16.41 8.45 1.90
C SER A 106 -15.07 8.07 1.29
N ILE A 107 -15.05 7.70 0.01
CA ILE A 107 -13.82 7.43 -0.77
C ILE A 107 -12.84 8.60 -0.68
N SER A 108 -13.34 9.84 -0.77
CA SER A 108 -12.53 11.06 -0.66
C SER A 108 -11.80 11.17 0.68
N VAL A 109 -12.45 10.78 1.79
CA VAL A 109 -11.81 10.74 3.12
C VAL A 109 -10.80 9.60 3.22
N GLN A 110 -11.12 8.42 2.69
CA GLN A 110 -10.18 7.30 2.65
C GLN A 110 -8.89 7.68 1.90
N LEU A 111 -9.02 8.36 0.74
CA LEU A 111 -7.87 8.82 -0.04
C LEU A 111 -7.01 9.82 0.71
N LEU A 112 -7.60 10.74 1.47
CA LEU A 112 -6.85 11.65 2.34
C LEU A 112 -6.07 10.89 3.43
N CYS A 113 -6.68 9.88 4.07
CA CYS A 113 -5.98 9.04 5.04
C CYS A 113 -4.83 8.25 4.39
N LEU A 114 -5.01 7.76 3.16
CA LEU A 114 -3.95 7.11 2.40
C LEU A 114 -2.82 8.09 2.03
N ALA A 115 -3.12 9.37 1.76
CA ALA A 115 -2.09 10.38 1.54
C ALA A 115 -1.25 10.63 2.81
N TYR A 116 -1.86 10.60 4.00
CA TYR A 116 -1.12 10.62 5.27
C TYR A 116 -0.19 9.41 5.45
N LEU A 117 -0.69 8.21 5.13
CA LEU A 117 0.11 6.98 5.23
C LEU A 117 1.22 6.92 4.18
N GLN A 118 0.96 7.39 2.96
CA GLN A 118 1.98 7.57 1.93
C GLN A 118 3.04 8.56 2.42
N LYS A 119 2.63 9.65 3.07
CA LYS A 119 3.57 10.61 3.65
C LYS A 119 4.41 10.02 4.78
N ALA A 120 3.85 9.09 5.55
CA ALA A 120 4.59 8.34 6.57
C ALA A 120 5.72 7.50 5.97
N ALA A 121 5.58 7.05 4.72
CA ALA A 121 6.60 6.28 4.01
C ALA A 121 7.86 7.10 3.63
N ASP A 122 7.84 8.43 3.78
CA ASP A 122 9.02 9.26 3.53
C ASP A 122 10.16 9.04 4.55
N SER A 123 9.90 8.33 5.67
CA SER A 123 10.87 8.16 6.74
C SER A 123 10.68 6.87 7.54
N PRO A 124 11.75 6.28 8.11
CA PRO A 124 11.64 5.12 9.01
C PRO A 124 10.82 5.41 10.27
N SER A 125 10.83 6.66 10.75
CA SER A 125 10.02 7.09 11.90
C SER A 125 8.52 7.04 11.59
N GLY A 126 8.13 7.35 10.35
CA GLY A 126 6.75 7.24 9.89
C GLY A 126 6.30 5.79 9.74
N ALA A 127 7.12 4.90 9.17
CA ALA A 127 6.83 3.48 9.16
C ALA A 127 6.71 2.89 10.58
N SER A 128 7.57 3.34 11.50
CA SER A 128 7.49 2.96 12.91
C SER A 128 6.19 3.42 13.58
N PHE A 129 5.71 4.61 13.26
CA PHE A 129 4.42 5.13 13.74
C PHE A 129 3.26 4.23 13.30
N VAL A 130 3.24 3.79 12.04
CA VAL A 130 2.21 2.87 11.53
C VAL A 130 2.33 1.50 12.20
N ALA A 131 3.54 0.94 12.30
CA ALA A 131 3.79 -0.37 12.89
C ALA A 131 3.43 -0.46 14.39
N ALA A 132 3.43 0.67 15.10
CA ALA A 132 3.06 0.75 16.51
C ALA A 132 1.60 0.39 16.77
N SER A 133 0.70 0.58 15.78
CA SER A 133 -0.73 0.29 15.92
C SER A 133 -1.13 -0.93 15.09
N SER A 134 -1.24 -2.09 15.74
CA SER A 134 -1.74 -3.32 15.09
C SER A 134 -3.10 -3.12 14.41
N PRO A 135 -4.11 -2.46 15.03
CA PRO A 135 -5.40 -2.26 14.36
C PRO A 135 -5.31 -1.37 13.12
N LEU A 136 -4.33 -0.45 13.03
CA LEU A 136 -4.16 0.39 11.84
C LEU A 136 -3.62 -0.45 10.67
N VAL A 137 -2.64 -1.31 10.95
CA VAL A 137 -2.09 -2.23 9.94
C VAL A 137 -3.14 -3.24 9.50
N GLN A 138 -3.95 -3.77 10.42
CA GLN A 138 -5.08 -4.65 10.09
C GLN A 138 -6.09 -3.93 9.19
N CYS A 139 -6.44 -2.68 9.50
CA CYS A 139 -7.33 -1.86 8.71
C CYS A 139 -6.78 -1.63 7.29
N LEU A 140 -5.50 -1.27 7.17
CA LEU A 140 -4.85 -1.01 5.89
C LEU A 140 -4.84 -2.25 4.98
N LEU A 141 -4.42 -3.41 5.50
CA LEU A 141 -4.43 -4.68 4.75
C LEU A 141 -5.86 -5.12 4.39
N THR A 142 -6.80 -4.93 5.31
CA THR A 142 -8.22 -5.24 5.06
C THR A 142 -8.77 -4.39 3.94
N ILE A 143 -8.54 -3.08 3.92
CA ILE A 143 -9.06 -2.20 2.85
C ILE A 143 -8.39 -2.54 1.52
N TRP A 144 -7.08 -2.74 1.51
CA TRP A 144 -6.36 -3.18 0.32
C TRP A 144 -6.97 -4.44 -0.31
N LEU A 145 -7.22 -5.48 0.50
CA LEU A 145 -7.74 -6.75 0.00
C LEU A 145 -9.25 -6.74 -0.20
N SER A 146 -10.02 -5.93 0.53
CA SER A 146 -11.49 -5.95 0.51
C SER A 146 -12.12 -4.96 -0.47
N SER A 147 -11.45 -3.83 -0.76
CA SER A 147 -12.07 -2.71 -1.49
C SER A 147 -12.52 -3.08 -2.91
N GLU A 148 -13.75 -2.68 -3.26
CA GLU A 148 -14.27 -2.71 -4.64
C GLU A 148 -13.76 -1.52 -5.48
N SER A 149 -13.23 -0.46 -4.85
CA SER A 149 -12.63 0.68 -5.56
C SER A 149 -11.18 0.35 -5.93
N THR A 150 -10.90 0.35 -7.24
CA THR A 150 -9.55 0.15 -7.78
C THR A 150 -8.57 1.20 -7.27
N GLU A 151 -8.97 2.49 -7.28
CA GLU A 151 -8.10 3.59 -6.82
C GLU A 151 -7.69 3.42 -5.35
N ILE A 152 -8.64 3.03 -4.48
CA ILE A 152 -8.34 2.77 -3.06
C ILE A 152 -7.40 1.59 -2.92
N ALA A 153 -7.67 0.49 -3.62
CA ALA A 153 -6.84 -0.71 -3.51
C ALA A 153 -5.41 -0.47 -4.00
N GLU A 154 -5.23 0.25 -5.10
CA GLU A 154 -3.91 0.61 -5.64
C GLU A 154 -3.17 1.54 -4.67
N ARG A 155 -3.81 2.60 -4.18
CA ARG A 155 -3.20 3.53 -3.22
C ARG A 155 -2.84 2.88 -1.90
N CYS A 156 -3.65 1.93 -1.42
CA CYS A 156 -3.28 1.14 -0.25
C CYS A 156 -2.03 0.30 -0.51
N LEU A 157 -1.95 -0.39 -1.66
CA LEU A 157 -0.80 -1.22 -2.00
C LEU A 157 0.48 -0.36 -2.11
N GLU A 158 0.40 0.77 -2.80
CA GLU A 158 1.49 1.75 -2.91
C GLU A 158 1.98 2.21 -1.54
N ALA A 159 1.05 2.54 -0.63
CA ALA A 159 1.39 2.95 0.73
C ALA A 159 2.03 1.82 1.54
N ILE A 160 1.47 0.61 1.50
CA ILE A 160 2.04 -0.57 2.21
C ILE A 160 3.46 -0.85 1.70
N GLU A 161 3.64 -0.87 0.38
CA GLU A 161 4.92 -1.12 -0.26
C GLU A 161 5.94 -0.05 0.13
N ALA A 162 5.59 1.24 0.02
CA ALA A 162 6.49 2.33 0.36
C ALA A 162 6.89 2.31 1.84
N LEU A 163 5.95 2.00 2.74
CA LEU A 163 6.22 1.86 4.17
C LEU A 163 7.16 0.68 4.47
N LEU A 164 7.00 -0.45 3.78
CA LEU A 164 7.89 -1.60 3.92
C LEU A 164 9.27 -1.34 3.31
N ALA A 165 9.33 -0.63 2.18
CA ALA A 165 10.57 -0.25 1.52
C ALA A 165 11.44 0.63 2.44
N VAL A 166 10.86 1.63 3.09
CA VAL A 166 11.59 2.52 4.01
C VAL A 166 11.94 1.84 5.34
N ASP A 167 11.15 0.87 5.78
CA ASP A 167 11.39 0.11 7.02
C ASP A 167 12.36 -1.07 6.83
N SER A 168 12.71 -1.44 5.60
CA SER A 168 13.66 -2.53 5.33
C SER A 168 15.04 -2.23 5.92
N HIS A 169 15.66 -3.26 6.50
CA HIS A 169 17.00 -3.16 7.09
C HIS A 169 18.09 -2.81 6.06
N SER A 170 17.86 -3.08 4.78
CA SER A 170 18.79 -2.73 3.70
C SER A 170 18.62 -1.30 3.19
N SER A 171 17.57 -0.59 3.61
CA SER A 171 17.23 0.74 3.12
C SER A 171 17.83 1.85 3.99
N PHE A 172 18.46 2.83 3.34
CA PHE A 172 18.93 4.07 3.94
C PHE A 172 18.11 5.24 3.40
N THR A 173 17.64 6.11 4.30
CA THR A 173 16.96 7.36 3.92
C THR A 173 17.76 8.55 4.38
N VAL A 174 17.91 9.53 3.49
CA VAL A 174 18.58 10.79 3.81
C VAL A 174 17.56 11.71 4.49
N VAL A 175 17.70 11.88 5.79
CA VAL A 175 16.89 12.80 6.59
C VAL A 175 17.60 14.13 6.69
N SER A 176 16.98 15.18 6.15
CA SER A 176 17.48 16.56 6.29
C SER A 176 17.00 17.14 7.62
N THR A 177 17.88 17.23 8.61
CA THR A 177 17.59 17.89 9.90
C THR A 177 18.39 19.17 10.01
N LYS A 178 17.71 20.32 9.83
CA LYS A 178 18.04 21.73 10.20
C LYS A 178 19.47 22.28 10.02
N ASP A 179 20.45 21.50 9.53
CA ASP A 179 21.81 21.87 9.08
C ASP A 179 22.71 20.63 8.83
N ARG A 180 22.20 19.39 8.96
CA ARG A 180 22.94 18.15 8.65
C ARG A 180 22.08 17.15 7.87
N LEU A 181 22.69 16.51 6.89
CA LEU A 181 22.17 15.30 6.26
C LEU A 181 22.54 14.12 7.17
N ALA A 182 21.54 13.40 7.68
CA ALA A 182 21.73 12.20 8.47
C ALA A 182 21.09 11.02 7.75
N GLU A 183 21.74 9.86 7.77
CA GLU A 183 21.16 8.62 7.26
C GLU A 183 20.35 7.94 8.37
N ALA A 184 19.08 7.65 8.08
CA ALA A 184 18.23 6.84 8.94
C ALA A 184 17.98 5.49 8.26
N GLN A 185 18.22 4.41 9.01
CA GLN A 185 18.04 3.03 8.56
C GLN A 185 16.68 2.49 9.03
N GLY A 186 16.05 1.67 8.20
CA GLY A 186 14.83 0.94 8.55
C GLY A 186 15.02 -0.01 9.74
N GLN A 187 13.97 -0.17 10.56
CA GLN A 187 14.02 -0.97 11.80
C GLN A 187 13.32 -2.34 11.66
N GLY A 188 12.72 -2.64 10.51
CA GLY A 188 11.95 -3.85 10.27
C GLY A 188 10.75 -3.99 11.21
N LEU A 189 10.23 -2.88 11.79
CA LEU A 189 9.11 -2.91 12.73
C LEU A 189 7.80 -3.25 12.03
N LEU A 190 7.56 -2.68 10.85
CA LEU A 190 6.38 -2.96 10.04
C LEU A 190 6.48 -4.35 9.41
N TRP A 191 7.66 -4.76 8.95
CA TRP A 191 7.91 -6.14 8.51
C TRP A 191 7.52 -7.15 9.60
N ARG A 192 8.01 -6.97 10.83
CA ARG A 192 7.63 -7.81 11.96
C ARG A 192 6.13 -7.73 12.27
N ARG A 193 5.53 -6.55 12.17
CA ARG A 193 4.08 -6.39 12.39
C ARG A 193 3.27 -7.20 11.36
N ILE A 194 3.64 -7.17 10.09
CA ILE A 194 2.88 -7.87 9.04
C ILE A 194 3.12 -9.38 9.06
N PHE A 195 4.37 -9.82 9.22
CA PHE A 195 4.74 -11.23 9.05
C PHE A 195 4.85 -12.04 10.35
N THR A 196 4.73 -11.40 11.52
CA THR A 196 4.87 -12.07 12.82
C THR A 196 3.72 -11.84 13.79
N ASP A 197 2.85 -10.84 13.57
CA ASP A 197 1.61 -10.66 14.34
C ASP A 197 0.52 -11.57 13.76
N PRO A 198 0.01 -12.59 14.51
CA PRO A 198 -0.96 -13.53 13.97
C PRO A 198 -2.26 -12.90 13.48
N GLN A 199 -2.70 -11.79 14.09
CA GLN A 199 -3.94 -11.11 13.70
C GLN A 199 -3.77 -10.31 12.41
N VAL A 200 -2.58 -9.78 12.17
CA VAL A 200 -2.27 -9.03 10.95
C VAL A 200 -1.98 -10.01 9.81
N TYR A 201 -1.17 -11.02 10.07
CA TYR A 201 -0.74 -12.00 9.08
C TYR A 201 -1.93 -12.79 8.52
N SER A 202 -2.91 -13.16 9.35
CA SER A 202 -4.08 -13.95 8.92
C SER A 202 -4.94 -13.23 7.88
N ILE A 203 -4.98 -11.90 7.87
CA ILE A 203 -5.79 -11.10 6.95
C ILE A 203 -5.47 -11.42 5.49
N MET A 204 -4.19 -11.63 5.17
CA MET A 204 -3.79 -11.99 3.80
C MET A 204 -4.47 -13.27 3.33
N PHE A 205 -4.67 -14.24 4.22
CA PHE A 205 -5.32 -15.51 3.90
C PHE A 205 -6.84 -15.41 3.93
N GLU A 206 -7.40 -14.72 4.93
CA GLU A 206 -8.84 -14.60 5.14
C GLU A 206 -9.58 -13.94 3.96
N TRP A 207 -8.91 -13.08 3.20
CA TRP A 207 -9.51 -12.42 2.04
C TRP A 207 -9.26 -13.11 0.69
N THR A 208 -8.32 -14.06 0.63
CA THR A 208 -7.89 -14.73 -0.62
C THR A 208 -8.19 -16.23 -0.64
N SER A 209 -8.54 -16.81 0.49
CA SER A 209 -8.79 -18.25 0.63
C SER A 209 -10.13 -18.64 0.04
N LEU A 210 -10.15 -19.79 -0.65
CA LEU A 210 -11.36 -20.42 -1.19
C LEU A 210 -12.08 -21.30 -0.14
N ARG A 211 -11.45 -21.54 1.02
CA ARG A 211 -11.94 -22.46 2.06
C ARG A 211 -12.55 -21.72 3.24
N VAL A 212 -11.71 -20.90 3.87
CA VAL A 212 -12.04 -20.04 5.01
C VAL A 212 -11.85 -18.61 4.52
N SER A 213 -12.96 -17.93 4.20
CA SER A 213 -12.94 -16.61 3.57
C SER A 213 -13.87 -15.65 4.29
N ASN A 214 -13.47 -14.38 4.36
CA ASN A 214 -14.34 -13.26 4.72
C ASN A 214 -15.32 -12.91 3.59
N ARG A 215 -15.14 -13.47 2.40
CA ARG A 215 -16.08 -13.33 1.26
C ARG A 215 -17.00 -14.54 1.16
N ASP A 216 -18.21 -14.35 0.65
CA ASP A 216 -19.16 -15.46 0.46
C ASP A 216 -18.84 -16.28 -0.79
N VAL A 217 -17.94 -17.25 -0.63
CA VAL A 217 -17.48 -18.18 -1.69
C VAL A 217 -18.60 -19.06 -2.28
N LYS A 218 -19.80 -19.09 -1.67
CA LYS A 218 -20.95 -19.84 -2.23
C LYS A 218 -21.64 -19.08 -3.35
N THR A 219 -21.38 -17.78 -3.47
CA THR A 219 -21.97 -16.93 -4.49
C THR A 219 -20.99 -16.63 -5.62
N LYS A 220 -21.51 -16.46 -6.84
CA LYS A 220 -20.68 -16.03 -7.98
C LYS A 220 -19.98 -14.69 -7.71
N LYS A 221 -20.69 -13.73 -7.11
CA LYS A 221 -20.11 -12.42 -6.76
C LYS A 221 -18.98 -12.59 -5.75
N GLY A 222 -19.20 -13.33 -4.66
CA GLY A 222 -18.19 -13.56 -3.63
C GLY A 222 -16.96 -14.30 -4.17
N MET A 223 -17.14 -15.28 -5.06
CA MET A 223 -16.04 -15.98 -5.72
C MET A 223 -15.21 -15.03 -6.61
N GLN A 224 -15.86 -14.25 -7.49
CA GLN A 224 -15.19 -13.23 -8.31
C GLN A 224 -14.39 -12.25 -7.45
N LEU A 225 -15.00 -11.87 -6.34
CA LEU A 225 -14.40 -11.00 -5.36
C LEU A 225 -13.15 -11.68 -4.73
N VAL A 226 -13.16 -12.97 -4.40
CA VAL A 226 -11.95 -13.67 -3.91
C VAL A 226 -10.85 -13.68 -4.97
N THR A 227 -11.18 -13.99 -6.23
CA THR A 227 -10.24 -13.94 -7.37
C THR A 227 -9.51 -12.59 -7.46
N ILE A 228 -10.22 -11.47 -7.26
CA ILE A 228 -9.62 -10.13 -7.24
C ILE A 228 -8.62 -10.00 -6.09
N SER A 229 -8.96 -10.44 -4.87
CA SER A 229 -8.04 -10.42 -3.74
C SER A 229 -6.80 -11.29 -3.99
N GLN A 230 -6.97 -12.46 -4.61
CA GLN A 230 -5.87 -13.38 -4.93
C GLN A 230 -4.89 -12.74 -5.93
N ALA A 231 -5.41 -12.10 -6.98
CA ALA A 231 -4.58 -11.37 -7.94
C ALA A 231 -3.79 -10.23 -7.26
N ARG A 232 -4.41 -9.50 -6.32
CA ARG A 232 -3.72 -8.49 -5.50
C ARG A 232 -2.61 -9.10 -4.65
N LEU A 233 -2.85 -10.25 -4.02
CA LEU A 233 -1.84 -10.91 -3.19
C LEU A 233 -0.64 -11.41 -4.01
N PHE A 234 -0.86 -11.91 -5.23
CA PHE A 234 0.24 -12.22 -6.15
C PHE A 234 1.12 -10.99 -6.44
N ASP A 235 0.51 -9.86 -6.78
CA ASP A 235 1.23 -8.62 -7.06
C ASP A 235 2.04 -8.16 -5.83
N TYR A 236 1.41 -8.16 -4.65
CA TYR A 236 2.10 -7.81 -3.40
C TYR A 236 3.32 -8.67 -3.10
N ILE A 237 3.19 -10.00 -3.19
CA ILE A 237 4.33 -10.91 -2.93
C ILE A 237 5.46 -10.64 -3.94
N ALA A 238 5.13 -10.45 -5.22
CA ALA A 238 6.12 -10.16 -6.25
C ALA A 238 6.85 -8.84 -5.99
N ARG A 239 6.15 -7.79 -5.56
CA ARG A 239 6.79 -6.51 -5.21
C ARG A 239 7.66 -6.61 -3.97
N LEU A 240 7.22 -7.35 -2.95
CA LEU A 240 7.97 -7.51 -1.70
C LEU A 240 9.25 -8.33 -1.83
N ALA A 241 9.31 -9.19 -2.85
CA ALA A 241 10.51 -9.94 -3.17
C ALA A 241 11.73 -9.03 -3.43
N ASN A 242 11.53 -7.76 -3.82
CA ASN A 242 12.62 -6.79 -3.97
C ASN A 242 13.30 -6.41 -2.65
N TYR A 243 12.63 -6.60 -1.52
CA TYR A 243 13.08 -6.09 -0.22
C TYR A 243 13.48 -7.21 0.75
N ASP A 244 12.65 -8.26 0.88
CA ASP A 244 12.92 -9.36 1.81
C ASP A 244 12.30 -10.68 1.34
N TRP A 245 13.13 -11.48 0.64
CA TRP A 245 12.77 -12.83 0.21
C TRP A 245 12.45 -13.77 1.37
N ALA A 246 13.18 -13.66 2.48
CA ALA A 246 13.01 -14.56 3.61
C ALA A 246 11.65 -14.35 4.28
N ALA A 247 11.20 -13.10 4.41
CA ALA A 247 9.90 -12.77 4.99
C ALA A 247 8.71 -13.40 4.23
N ILE A 248 8.78 -13.46 2.90
CA ILE A 248 7.70 -14.03 2.08
C ILE A 248 7.79 -15.55 1.92
N SER A 249 9.00 -16.12 1.92
CA SER A 249 9.24 -17.54 1.62
C SER A 249 9.47 -18.43 2.84
N THR A 250 9.54 -17.86 4.04
CA THR A 250 9.73 -18.62 5.28
C THR A 250 8.41 -18.75 6.03
N THR A 251 8.12 -19.95 6.53
CA THR A 251 7.02 -20.16 7.48
C THR A 251 7.38 -19.53 8.83
N THR A 252 6.65 -18.49 9.20
CA THR A 252 6.82 -17.78 10.49
C THR A 252 5.72 -18.12 11.48
N LEU A 253 4.51 -18.42 10.99
CA LEU A 253 3.32 -18.66 11.80
C LEU A 253 2.59 -19.95 11.34
N PRO A 254 3.17 -21.15 11.61
CA PRO A 254 2.62 -22.43 11.16
C PRO A 254 1.15 -22.65 11.57
N ALA A 255 0.77 -22.17 12.76
CA ALA A 255 -0.58 -22.31 13.29
C ALA A 255 -1.63 -21.47 12.54
N VAL A 256 -1.22 -20.35 11.94
CA VAL A 256 -2.08 -19.56 11.04
C VAL A 256 -2.13 -20.25 9.68
N GLU A 257 -0.96 -20.52 9.12
CA GLU A 257 -0.77 -21.14 7.80
C GLU A 257 -1.57 -22.44 7.61
N SER A 258 -1.52 -23.35 8.58
CA SER A 258 -2.18 -24.66 8.51
C SER A 258 -3.71 -24.59 8.47
N ARG A 259 -4.31 -23.45 8.86
CA ARG A 259 -5.77 -23.26 8.77
C ARG A 259 -6.24 -23.01 7.33
N PHE A 260 -5.34 -22.54 6.48
CA PHE A 260 -5.65 -22.14 5.10
C PHE A 260 -5.03 -23.07 4.07
N MET A 261 -3.90 -23.70 4.40
CA MET A 261 -3.30 -24.75 3.58
C MET A 261 -4.03 -26.07 3.84
N GLY A 262 -4.40 -26.78 2.78
CA GLY A 262 -5.05 -28.09 2.90
C GLY A 262 -4.10 -29.16 3.45
N GLU A 263 -4.67 -30.31 3.84
CA GLU A 263 -3.87 -31.49 4.17
C GLU A 263 -3.20 -32.03 2.90
N GLY A 264 -1.90 -31.80 2.78
CA GLY A 264 -1.06 -32.28 1.69
C GLY A 264 0.39 -31.98 1.99
N VAL A 265 1.26 -32.99 1.85
CA VAL A 265 2.70 -32.78 1.91
C VAL A 265 3.12 -32.21 0.56
N ASP A 266 3.25 -30.90 0.47
CA ASP A 266 3.85 -30.26 -0.69
C ASP A 266 5.34 -30.07 -0.39
N ASP A 267 6.20 -30.86 -1.05
CA ASP A 267 7.66 -30.84 -0.89
C ASP A 267 8.27 -29.64 -1.63
N GLN A 268 7.78 -28.44 -1.31
CA GLN A 268 8.27 -27.19 -1.90
C GLN A 268 9.45 -26.66 -1.08
N PRO A 269 10.49 -26.11 -1.74
CA PRO A 269 11.63 -25.49 -1.06
C PRO A 269 11.30 -24.11 -0.46
N TYR A 270 10.05 -23.67 -0.53
CA TYR A 270 9.53 -22.44 0.06
C TYR A 270 8.30 -22.72 0.96
N GLY A 271 8.19 -21.93 2.02
CA GLY A 271 7.09 -21.94 2.98
C GLY A 271 6.33 -20.62 3.01
N GLY A 272 5.64 -20.39 4.13
CA GLY A 272 5.00 -19.12 4.44
C GLY A 272 3.95 -18.68 3.44
N LEU A 273 3.95 -17.37 3.16
CA LEU A 273 2.98 -16.72 2.31
C LEU A 273 3.17 -17.10 0.83
N LEU A 274 4.42 -17.25 0.39
CA LEU A 274 4.75 -17.70 -0.95
C LEU A 274 4.18 -19.09 -1.23
N ARG A 275 4.35 -20.06 -0.31
CA ARG A 275 3.79 -21.40 -0.46
C ARG A 275 2.27 -21.37 -0.57
N TYR A 276 1.62 -20.58 0.27
CA TYR A 276 0.18 -20.42 0.20
C TYR A 276 -0.28 -19.90 -1.17
N ALA A 277 0.30 -18.80 -1.64
CA ALA A 277 -0.06 -18.21 -2.94
C ALA A 277 0.22 -19.15 -4.12
N ALA A 278 1.37 -19.83 -4.08
CA ALA A 278 1.84 -20.74 -5.12
C ALA A 278 1.03 -22.03 -5.25
N SER A 279 0.60 -22.62 -4.14
CA SER A 279 0.08 -24.00 -4.13
C SER A 279 -1.34 -24.15 -3.60
N HIS A 280 -1.83 -23.23 -2.76
CA HIS A 280 -3.05 -23.45 -1.96
C HIS A 280 -4.10 -22.36 -2.11
N MET A 281 -3.72 -21.19 -2.64
CA MET A 281 -4.61 -20.03 -2.71
C MET A 281 -5.70 -20.20 -3.77
N ILE A 282 -5.35 -20.70 -4.95
CA ILE A 282 -6.23 -20.69 -6.14
C ILE A 282 -6.89 -22.05 -6.41
N ASP A 283 -7.97 -22.04 -7.20
CA ASP A 283 -8.51 -23.28 -7.79
C ASP A 283 -7.73 -23.57 -9.07
N GLN A 284 -6.98 -24.67 -9.09
CA GLN A 284 -6.16 -25.07 -10.25
C GLN A 284 -7.01 -25.44 -11.49
N ARG A 285 -8.33 -25.58 -11.33
CA ARG A 285 -9.26 -25.78 -12.46
C ARG A 285 -9.65 -24.46 -13.13
N ASP A 286 -9.41 -23.32 -12.47
CA ASP A 286 -9.60 -22.01 -13.05
C ASP A 286 -8.39 -21.64 -13.91
N ILE A 287 -8.55 -21.82 -15.22
CA ILE A 287 -7.51 -21.56 -16.22
C ILE A 287 -6.99 -20.12 -16.14
N LEU A 288 -7.85 -19.14 -15.84
CA LEU A 288 -7.43 -17.75 -15.73
C LEU A 288 -6.52 -17.56 -14.52
N MET A 289 -6.85 -18.18 -13.40
CA MET A 289 -6.00 -18.12 -12.20
C MET A 289 -4.69 -18.87 -12.37
N GLU A 290 -4.66 -19.98 -13.11
CA GLU A 290 -3.41 -20.66 -13.47
C GLU A 290 -2.50 -19.78 -14.34
N VAL A 291 -3.05 -19.04 -15.30
CA VAL A 291 -2.28 -18.07 -16.11
C VAL A 291 -1.74 -16.94 -15.24
N LEU A 292 -2.54 -16.39 -14.33
CA LEU A 292 -2.08 -15.36 -13.39
C LEU A 292 -0.99 -15.89 -12.44
N ARG A 293 -1.09 -17.16 -12.02
CA ARG A 293 -0.08 -17.81 -11.21
C ARG A 293 1.24 -17.98 -11.96
N GLN A 294 1.20 -18.33 -13.24
CA GLN A 294 2.40 -18.38 -14.09
C GLN A 294 3.04 -16.99 -14.27
N ASP A 295 2.24 -15.96 -14.55
CA ASP A 295 2.71 -14.57 -14.62
C ASP A 295 3.34 -14.11 -13.30
N PHE A 296 2.76 -14.51 -12.16
CA PHE A 296 3.33 -14.28 -10.83
C PHE A 296 4.73 -14.89 -10.68
N PHE A 297 4.95 -16.13 -11.11
CA PHE A 297 6.29 -16.74 -11.08
C PHE A 297 7.28 -16.04 -12.03
N MET A 298 6.83 -15.62 -13.22
CA MET A 298 7.66 -14.84 -14.14
C MET A 298 8.12 -13.51 -13.51
N LYS A 299 7.23 -12.81 -12.80
CA LYS A 299 7.57 -11.58 -12.05
C LYS A 299 8.58 -11.84 -10.94
N LEU A 300 8.41 -12.93 -10.18
CA LEU A 300 9.38 -13.32 -9.15
C LEU A 300 10.77 -13.59 -9.74
N LEU A 301 10.84 -14.28 -10.88
CA LEU A 301 12.11 -14.54 -11.55
C LEU A 301 12.77 -13.26 -12.08
N ALA A 302 11.98 -12.31 -12.61
CA ALA A 302 12.50 -11.01 -13.04
C ALA A 302 13.15 -10.26 -11.85
N VAL A 303 12.53 -10.28 -10.68
CA VAL A 303 13.11 -9.69 -9.45
C VAL A 303 14.44 -10.35 -9.07
N ILE A 304 14.56 -11.67 -9.21
CA ILE A 304 15.84 -12.38 -8.94
C ILE A 304 16.92 -11.96 -9.94
N GLN A 305 16.56 -11.78 -11.20
CA GLN A 305 17.49 -11.39 -12.27
C GLN A 305 17.98 -9.96 -12.13
N GLU A 306 17.11 -9.04 -11.73
CA GLU A 306 17.44 -7.63 -11.50
C GLU A 306 18.16 -7.40 -10.16
N GLY A 307 17.91 -8.26 -9.17
CA GLY A 307 18.52 -8.21 -7.86
C GLY A 307 19.88 -8.92 -7.76
N ASN A 308 20.28 -9.24 -6.53
CA ASN A 308 21.44 -10.10 -6.28
C ASN A 308 20.99 -11.57 -6.21
N PRO A 309 21.24 -12.41 -7.23
CA PRO A 309 20.75 -13.79 -7.29
C PRO A 309 21.30 -14.68 -6.16
N GLN A 310 22.32 -14.25 -5.41
CA GLN A 310 22.81 -14.98 -4.22
C GLN A 310 21.91 -14.83 -2.99
N SER A 311 20.89 -13.97 -3.02
CA SER A 311 19.93 -13.83 -1.92
C SER A 311 18.90 -14.97 -1.88
N VAL A 312 18.78 -15.75 -2.98
CA VAL A 312 17.80 -16.82 -3.12
C VAL A 312 18.49 -18.19 -3.16
N PRO A 313 18.08 -19.17 -2.33
CA PRO A 313 18.64 -20.52 -2.39
C PRO A 313 18.47 -21.17 -3.77
N PRO A 314 19.46 -21.91 -4.31
CA PRO A 314 19.39 -22.50 -5.65
C PRO A 314 18.17 -23.41 -5.88
N ARG A 315 17.77 -24.19 -4.86
CA ARG A 315 16.58 -25.04 -4.92
C ARG A 315 15.28 -24.23 -5.04
N LEU A 316 15.23 -23.07 -4.40
CA LEU A 316 14.10 -22.16 -4.53
C LEU A 316 14.01 -21.63 -5.96
N LEU A 317 15.14 -21.18 -6.53
CA LEU A 317 15.19 -20.71 -7.91
C LEU A 317 14.73 -21.79 -8.92
N GLU A 318 15.22 -23.02 -8.78
CA GLU A 318 14.82 -24.15 -9.64
C GLU A 318 13.31 -24.42 -9.55
N ALA A 319 12.74 -24.40 -8.34
CA ALA A 319 11.31 -24.56 -8.17
C ALA A 319 10.51 -23.43 -8.82
N LEU A 320 10.96 -22.17 -8.71
CA LEU A 320 10.30 -21.02 -9.36
C LEU A 320 10.37 -21.12 -10.89
N GLN A 321 11.51 -21.52 -11.46
CA GLN A 321 11.68 -21.74 -12.90
C GLN A 321 10.72 -22.81 -13.44
N ASN A 322 10.63 -23.94 -12.74
CA ASN A 322 9.70 -25.01 -13.10
C ASN A 322 8.24 -24.53 -13.07
N GLN A 323 7.84 -23.75 -12.06
CA GLN A 323 6.48 -23.22 -11.96
C GLN A 323 6.16 -22.15 -13.01
N ALA A 324 7.16 -21.39 -13.45
CA ALA A 324 7.05 -20.45 -14.56
C ALA A 324 6.95 -21.14 -15.94
N GLY A 325 7.16 -22.46 -16.01
CA GLY A 325 7.21 -23.21 -17.26
C GLY A 325 8.51 -23.03 -18.04
N ILE A 326 9.57 -22.56 -17.38
CA ILE A 326 10.92 -22.50 -17.94
C ILE A 326 11.55 -23.87 -17.74
N ASP A 327 11.79 -24.56 -18.85
CA ASP A 327 12.50 -25.84 -18.85
C ASP A 327 14.00 -25.58 -19.05
N PRO A 328 14.84 -25.72 -18.02
CA PRO A 328 16.28 -25.44 -18.16
C PRO A 328 16.95 -26.35 -19.19
N THR A 329 16.34 -27.49 -19.53
CA THR A 329 16.90 -28.42 -20.53
C THR A 329 16.67 -27.98 -21.97
N LYS A 330 15.75 -27.03 -22.23
CA LYS A 330 15.47 -26.52 -23.60
C LYS A 330 16.36 -25.35 -24.00
N ASP A 331 16.90 -24.60 -23.05
CA ASP A 331 17.80 -23.48 -23.35
C ASP A 331 19.24 -23.94 -23.65
N ASP A 332 19.67 -25.09 -23.11
CA ASP A 332 20.95 -25.72 -23.47
C ASP A 332 20.96 -26.26 -24.92
N GLU A 333 19.81 -26.64 -25.47
CA GLU A 333 19.70 -27.06 -26.88
C GLU A 333 19.77 -25.87 -27.88
N ARG A 334 19.47 -24.64 -27.44
CA ARG A 334 19.52 -23.45 -28.31
C ARG A 334 20.87 -22.75 -28.35
N ASN A 335 21.71 -22.93 -27.33
CA ASN A 335 23.09 -22.40 -27.31
C ASN A 335 24.14 -23.42 -27.78
N GLY A 336 23.74 -24.63 -28.15
CA GLY A 336 24.57 -25.62 -28.82
C GLY A 336 24.78 -25.33 -30.31
N VAL A 337 25.29 -24.15 -30.67
CA VAL A 337 25.89 -23.97 -32.01
C VAL A 337 27.32 -24.46 -31.96
N HIS A 338 27.52 -25.57 -32.67
CA HIS A 338 28.77 -26.24 -32.98
C HIS A 338 29.99 -25.33 -33.18
N LEU A 339 31.12 -25.79 -32.61
CA LEU A 339 32.48 -25.51 -33.08
C LEU A 339 32.65 -25.84 -34.57
#